data_AF-A0A1F7Q5X2-F1
#
_entry.id   AF-A0A1F7Q5X2-F1
#
_cell.length_a   1.000
_cell.length_b   1.000
_cell.length_c   1.000
_cell.angle_alpha   90.00
_cell.angle_beta   90.00
_cell.angle_gamma   90.00
#
_symmetry.space_group_name_H-M   'P 1'
#
loop_
_entity.id
_entity.type
_entity.pdbx_description
1 polymer ?
#
loop_
_entity_poly.entity_id
_entity_poly.type
_entity_poly.pdbx_seq_one_letter_code
_entity_poly.pdbx_strand_id
1 'polypeptide(L)'
;MKNIAPRDRGGSIILPIILILPFLILIATYFMNLSVASYKLAVGDQLRTRAQFAADAGIDLAMQEINQDNNWVGTGSEIELYNNSKVRTTYEITVSDNGASGKALTAIGRSFRPASSVTAEASVKIIVDLQPVQSGSYSIVTGVGGLYLSNSAKIIGGDVLVNGEINMINSSQIGLTTNPVNVQVAHQTCPNPPDATYPRICDPGENGEPISIANPAHIYGSVTANNQINGALMSNPGLVVGPEVPAQPLPPHDRNAQKDAAGATPVSGADASCGNNQTRTWAANTKIVGNVSVTHNCVVTVEGDVWITGTLTMQNSAKLVVADSLLTTRPNIMVDGTKAFLKNSATLQSNSSSTGIRLLNYWSNAACSPDCADLTGLDLYNSRNSVTIELDNTASGPQSIFDSRWTRVLISNSGQIGALVGQTVELRNSGTITFGTTAPTEGSTFWIINGYRRSFD
;
A
#
# COMPACT_ATOMS: atom_id res chain seq x y z
N MET A 1 -84.57 -27.86 -86.67
CA MET A 1 -84.74 -28.27 -85.26
C MET A 1 -83.52 -29.07 -84.81
N LYS A 2 -82.61 -28.47 -84.04
CA LYS A 2 -81.68 -29.21 -83.18
C LYS A 2 -81.26 -28.26 -82.05
N ASN A 3 -81.84 -28.49 -80.88
CA ASN A 3 -81.57 -27.75 -79.66
C ASN A 3 -80.09 -27.90 -79.28
N ILE A 4 -79.39 -26.78 -79.13
CA ILE A 4 -78.09 -26.72 -78.46
C ILE A 4 -78.37 -26.40 -77.00
N ALA A 5 -78.10 -27.36 -76.11
CA ALA A 5 -78.10 -27.15 -74.67
C ALA A 5 -76.80 -26.44 -74.23
N PRO A 6 -76.84 -25.51 -73.26
CA PRO A 6 -75.64 -24.87 -72.74
C PRO A 6 -74.82 -25.85 -71.88
N ARG A 7 -73.51 -25.88 -72.12
CA ARG A 7 -72.52 -26.69 -71.39
C ARG A 7 -72.14 -25.95 -70.10
N ASP A 8 -72.43 -26.57 -68.96
CA ASP A 8 -72.18 -26.04 -67.62
C ASP A 8 -70.71 -25.62 -67.41
N ARG A 9 -70.50 -24.33 -67.13
CA ARG A 9 -69.23 -23.73 -66.70
C ARG A 9 -69.10 -23.69 -65.17
N GLY A 10 -69.70 -24.65 -64.45
CA GLY A 10 -69.71 -24.70 -62.99
C GLY A 10 -68.53 -25.42 -62.33
N GLY A 11 -67.71 -26.17 -63.09
CA GLY A 11 -66.72 -27.11 -62.53
C GLY A 11 -65.25 -26.67 -62.56
N SER A 12 -64.87 -25.58 -63.25
CA SER A 12 -63.45 -25.25 -63.48
C SER A 12 -62.78 -24.38 -62.39
N ILE A 13 -63.54 -23.89 -61.40
CA ILE A 13 -63.02 -23.03 -60.33
C ILE A 13 -62.55 -23.86 -59.12
N ILE A 14 -63.09 -25.07 -58.93
CA ILE A 14 -62.78 -25.91 -57.76
C ILE A 14 -61.38 -26.54 -57.86
N LEU A 15 -60.94 -26.90 -59.07
CA LEU A 15 -59.63 -27.53 -59.31
C LEU A 15 -58.42 -26.65 -58.91
N PRO A 16 -58.33 -25.37 -59.32
CA PRO A 16 -57.23 -24.51 -58.89
C PRO A 16 -57.29 -24.20 -57.39
N ILE A 17 -58.48 -24.14 -56.78
CA ILE A 17 -58.62 -23.95 -55.34
C ILE A 17 -58.06 -25.16 -54.58
N ILE A 18 -58.45 -26.39 -54.94
CA ILE A 18 -57.96 -27.61 -54.27
C ILE A 18 -56.44 -27.76 -54.39
N LEU A 19 -55.86 -27.32 -55.50
CA LEU A 19 -54.42 -27.44 -55.73
C LEU A 19 -53.63 -26.30 -55.06
N ILE A 20 -54.09 -25.05 -55.14
CA ILE A 20 -53.34 -23.87 -54.67
C ILE A 20 -53.48 -23.65 -53.15
N LEU A 21 -54.67 -23.88 -52.55
CA LEU A 21 -54.90 -23.66 -51.12
C LEU A 21 -53.96 -24.44 -50.19
N PRO A 22 -53.71 -25.76 -50.39
CA PRO A 22 -52.80 -26.49 -49.51
C PRO A 22 -51.36 -26.00 -49.63
N PHE A 23 -50.89 -25.60 -50.82
CA PHE A 23 -49.56 -25.00 -50.97
C PHE A 23 -49.47 -23.64 -50.27
N LEU A 24 -50.51 -22.79 -50.35
CA LEU A 24 -50.55 -21.51 -49.64
C LEU A 24 -50.54 -21.69 -48.11
N ILE A 25 -51.29 -22.68 -47.58
CA ILE A 25 -51.28 -23.00 -46.15
C ILE A 25 -49.88 -23.45 -45.72
N LEU A 26 -49.24 -24.33 -46.49
CA LEU A 26 -47.89 -24.83 -46.19
C LEU A 26 -46.85 -23.70 -46.16
N ILE A 27 -46.90 -22.80 -47.13
CA ILE A 27 -46.05 -21.61 -47.19
C ILE A 27 -46.32 -20.71 -45.98
N ALA A 28 -47.59 -20.44 -45.65
CA ALA A 28 -47.96 -19.60 -44.51
C ALA A 28 -47.47 -20.19 -43.17
N THR A 29 -47.65 -21.50 -42.95
CA THR A 29 -47.15 -22.18 -41.74
C THR A 29 -45.63 -22.14 -41.66
N TYR A 30 -44.93 -22.31 -42.78
CA TYR A 30 -43.47 -22.22 -42.82
C TYR A 30 -42.96 -20.81 -42.46
N PHE A 31 -43.59 -19.76 -43.02
CA PHE A 31 -43.27 -18.38 -42.67
C PHE A 31 -43.59 -18.05 -41.20
N MET A 32 -44.71 -18.54 -40.65
CA MET A 32 -45.02 -18.38 -39.23
C MET A 32 -44.00 -19.05 -38.32
N ASN A 33 -43.58 -20.28 -38.64
CA ASN A 33 -42.54 -20.98 -37.87
C ASN A 33 -41.20 -20.25 -37.92
N LEU A 34 -40.80 -19.74 -39.09
CA LEU A 34 -39.60 -18.93 -39.22
C LEU A 34 -39.68 -17.63 -38.40
N SER A 35 -40.85 -16.99 -38.38
CA SER A 35 -41.10 -15.75 -37.63
C SER A 35 -41.10 -15.97 -36.12
N VAL A 36 -41.64 -17.10 -35.65
CA VAL A 36 -41.59 -17.48 -34.23
C VAL A 36 -40.17 -17.85 -33.82
N ALA A 37 -39.43 -18.57 -34.66
CA ALA A 37 -38.04 -18.90 -34.40
C ALA A 37 -37.14 -17.66 -34.34
N SER A 38 -37.29 -16.73 -35.30
CA SER A 38 -36.55 -15.47 -35.30
C SER A 38 -36.92 -14.58 -34.11
N TYR A 39 -38.19 -14.53 -33.73
CA TYR A 39 -38.62 -13.82 -32.51
C TYR A 39 -38.00 -14.41 -31.24
N LYS A 40 -38.00 -15.74 -31.09
CA LYS A 40 -37.36 -16.41 -29.94
C LYS A 40 -35.87 -16.13 -29.87
N LEU A 41 -35.18 -16.17 -31.00
CA LEU A 41 -33.75 -15.81 -31.07
C LEU A 41 -33.50 -14.35 -30.68
N ALA A 42 -34.29 -13.42 -31.22
CA ALA A 42 -34.16 -12.00 -30.89
C ALA A 42 -34.41 -11.70 -29.40
N VAL A 43 -35.38 -12.38 -28.79
CA VAL A 43 -35.65 -12.27 -27.35
C VAL A 43 -34.50 -12.85 -26.52
N GLY A 44 -33.98 -14.01 -26.90
CA GLY A 44 -32.84 -14.62 -26.21
C GLY A 44 -31.59 -13.74 -26.27
N ASP A 45 -31.30 -13.16 -27.43
CA ASP A 45 -30.17 -12.25 -27.61
C ASP A 45 -30.33 -10.95 -26.79
N GLN A 46 -31.56 -10.41 -26.74
CA GLN A 46 -31.87 -9.26 -25.90
C GLN A 46 -31.65 -9.57 -24.40
N LEU A 47 -32.08 -10.74 -23.93
CA LEU A 47 -31.91 -11.16 -22.54
C LEU A 47 -30.43 -11.38 -22.16
N ARG A 48 -29.66 -11.99 -23.06
CA ARG A 48 -28.22 -12.18 -22.90
C ARG A 48 -27.45 -10.86 -22.86
N THR A 49 -27.85 -9.90 -23.71
CA THR A 49 -27.28 -8.54 -23.71
C THR A 49 -27.59 -7.80 -22.39
N ARG A 50 -28.79 -7.95 -21.84
CA ARG A 50 -29.15 -7.38 -20.53
C ARG A 50 -28.34 -8.00 -19.39
N ALA A 51 -28.19 -9.33 -19.40
CA ALA A 51 -27.36 -10.03 -18.42
C ALA A 51 -25.90 -9.58 -18.51
N GLN A 52 -25.38 -9.34 -19.73
CA GLN A 52 -24.04 -8.79 -19.92
C GLN A 52 -23.89 -7.41 -19.25
N PHE A 53 -24.78 -6.47 -19.56
CA PHE A 53 -24.68 -5.12 -18.97
C PHE A 53 -24.81 -5.13 -17.45
N ALA A 54 -25.57 -6.07 -16.88
CA ALA A 54 -25.64 -6.21 -15.44
C ALA A 54 -24.33 -6.75 -14.84
N ALA A 55 -23.69 -7.71 -15.50
CA ALA A 55 -22.40 -8.22 -15.08
C ALA A 55 -21.30 -7.15 -15.19
N ASP A 56 -21.30 -6.35 -16.26
CA ASP A 56 -20.34 -5.24 -16.45
C ASP A 56 -20.55 -4.13 -15.40
N ALA A 57 -21.80 -3.72 -15.15
CA ALA A 57 -22.11 -2.75 -14.09
C ALA A 57 -21.70 -3.26 -12.69
N GLY A 58 -21.84 -4.57 -12.44
CA GLY A 58 -21.36 -5.20 -11.22
C GLY A 58 -19.84 -5.11 -11.08
N ILE A 59 -19.08 -5.31 -12.16
CA ILE A 59 -17.61 -5.18 -12.12
C ILE A 59 -17.19 -3.75 -11.84
N ASP A 60 -17.84 -2.76 -12.44
CA ASP A 60 -17.50 -1.35 -12.20
C ASP A 60 -17.70 -0.98 -10.72
N LEU A 61 -18.82 -1.41 -10.13
CA LEU A 61 -19.06 -1.26 -8.69
C LEU A 61 -18.01 -2.01 -7.86
N ALA A 62 -17.71 -3.26 -8.22
CA ALA A 62 -16.72 -4.09 -7.53
C ALA A 62 -15.34 -3.44 -7.51
N MET A 63 -14.91 -2.86 -8.64
CA MET A 63 -13.65 -2.15 -8.77
C MET A 63 -13.61 -0.90 -7.90
N GLN A 64 -14.74 -0.20 -7.74
CA GLN A 64 -14.82 0.95 -6.85
C GLN A 64 -14.73 0.51 -5.38
N GLU A 65 -15.57 -0.44 -4.96
CA GLU A 65 -15.65 -0.89 -3.57
C GLU A 65 -14.34 -1.52 -3.09
N ILE A 66 -13.70 -2.37 -3.91
CA ILE A 66 -12.44 -3.04 -3.51
C ILE A 66 -11.25 -2.10 -3.41
N ASN A 67 -11.30 -0.95 -4.10
CA ASN A 67 -10.30 0.12 -3.98
C ASN A 67 -10.57 1.03 -2.78
N GLN A 68 -11.78 1.02 -2.21
CA GLN A 68 -12.13 1.74 -0.98
C GLN A 68 -11.92 0.88 0.27
N ASP A 69 -12.28 -0.40 0.21
CA ASP A 69 -12.07 -1.40 1.26
C ASP A 69 -11.46 -2.68 0.68
N ASN A 70 -10.20 -2.94 1.05
CA ASN A 70 -9.46 -4.13 0.62
C ASN A 70 -10.06 -5.45 1.13
N ASN A 71 -10.92 -5.39 2.16
CA ASN A 71 -11.59 -6.55 2.74
C ASN A 71 -13.01 -6.76 2.19
N TRP A 72 -13.44 -5.98 1.20
CA TRP A 72 -14.76 -6.16 0.58
C TRP A 72 -14.86 -7.53 -0.10
N VAL A 73 -15.86 -8.32 0.29
CA VAL A 73 -16.03 -9.72 -0.15
C VAL A 73 -17.04 -9.90 -1.29
N GLY A 74 -17.72 -8.83 -1.69
CA GLY A 74 -18.78 -8.85 -2.69
C GLY A 74 -20.12 -8.34 -2.15
N THR A 75 -21.19 -8.57 -2.92
CA THR A 75 -22.54 -8.09 -2.57
C THR A 75 -23.28 -8.98 -1.58
N GLY A 76 -22.80 -10.21 -1.36
CA GLY A 76 -23.42 -11.20 -0.46
C GLY A 76 -24.75 -11.79 -0.96
N SER A 77 -25.49 -11.07 -1.80
CA SER A 77 -26.71 -11.51 -2.46
C SER A 77 -26.87 -10.87 -3.85
N GLU A 78 -27.88 -11.33 -4.60
CA GLU A 78 -28.28 -10.68 -5.85
C GLU A 78 -28.81 -9.26 -5.59
N ILE A 79 -28.34 -8.30 -6.38
CA ILE A 79 -28.83 -6.91 -6.39
C ILE A 79 -29.62 -6.67 -7.68
N GLU A 80 -30.79 -6.05 -7.54
CA GLU A 80 -31.64 -5.67 -8.66
C GLU A 80 -31.09 -4.41 -9.34
N LEU A 81 -30.74 -4.53 -10.63
CA LEU A 81 -30.33 -3.39 -11.46
C LEU A 81 -31.52 -2.78 -12.21
N TYR A 82 -32.47 -3.62 -12.65
CA TYR A 82 -33.61 -3.18 -13.44
C TYR A 82 -34.81 -4.11 -13.29
N ASN A 83 -36.01 -3.55 -13.17
CA ASN A 83 -37.26 -4.29 -13.14
C ASN A 83 -38.40 -3.47 -13.75
N ASN A 84 -39.12 -4.05 -14.72
CA ASN A 84 -40.28 -3.41 -15.35
C ASN A 84 -41.55 -4.27 -15.32
N SER A 85 -41.67 -5.15 -14.32
CA SER A 85 -42.77 -6.13 -14.17
C SER A 85 -42.85 -7.21 -15.26
N LYS A 86 -42.19 -7.05 -16.41
CA LYS A 86 -42.09 -8.05 -17.48
C LYS A 86 -40.74 -8.75 -17.51
N VAL A 87 -39.67 -7.99 -17.26
CA VAL A 87 -38.30 -8.48 -17.19
C VAL A 87 -37.62 -7.87 -15.97
N ARG A 88 -36.85 -8.70 -15.26
CA ARG A 88 -35.97 -8.29 -14.17
C ARG A 88 -34.53 -8.65 -14.54
N THR A 89 -33.58 -7.79 -14.20
CA THR A 89 -32.14 -8.05 -14.36
C THR A 89 -31.44 -7.82 -13.03
N THR A 90 -30.65 -8.80 -12.59
CA THR A 90 -29.88 -8.75 -11.35
C THR A 90 -28.40 -9.00 -11.63
N TYR A 91 -27.54 -8.61 -10.68
CA TYR A 91 -26.14 -9.00 -10.66
C TYR A 91 -25.74 -9.47 -9.26
N GLU A 92 -24.70 -10.27 -9.18
CA GLU A 92 -24.09 -10.75 -7.94
C GLU A 92 -22.58 -10.71 -8.10
N ILE A 93 -21.87 -10.21 -7.09
CA ILE A 93 -20.41 -10.09 -7.11
C ILE A 93 -19.84 -10.90 -5.96
N THR A 94 -18.78 -11.65 -6.25
CA THR A 94 -17.97 -12.36 -5.26
C THR A 94 -16.50 -12.07 -5.48
N VAL A 95 -15.75 -11.90 -4.39
CA VAL A 95 -14.30 -11.71 -4.40
C VAL A 95 -13.65 -12.96 -3.85
N SER A 96 -12.62 -13.45 -4.53
CA SER A 96 -11.83 -14.61 -4.10
C SER A 96 -10.34 -14.32 -4.26
N ASP A 97 -9.51 -14.96 -3.44
CA ASP A 97 -8.05 -14.81 -3.57
C ASP A 97 -7.53 -15.69 -4.72
N ASN A 98 -6.63 -15.14 -5.54
CA ASN A 98 -6.03 -15.79 -6.70
C ASN A 98 -4.49 -15.75 -6.60
N GLY A 99 -3.94 -16.55 -5.70
CA GLY A 99 -2.48 -16.69 -5.47
C GLY A 99 -1.94 -15.86 -4.30
N ALA A 100 -0.62 -15.64 -4.27
CA ALA A 100 0.10 -15.04 -3.13
C ALA A 100 -0.19 -13.54 -2.89
N SER A 101 -0.76 -12.83 -3.87
CA SER A 101 -1.11 -11.41 -3.75
C SER A 101 -2.22 -10.92 -4.70
N GLY A 102 -2.75 -11.77 -5.59
CA GLY A 102 -3.81 -11.42 -6.54
C GLY A 102 -5.20 -11.71 -6.00
N LYS A 103 -6.22 -10.99 -6.49
CA LYS A 103 -7.64 -11.28 -6.24
C LYS A 103 -8.36 -11.56 -7.55
N ALA A 104 -9.46 -12.29 -7.51
CA ALA A 104 -10.35 -12.52 -8.64
C ALA A 104 -11.75 -12.05 -8.29
N LEU A 105 -12.27 -11.10 -9.07
CA LEU A 105 -13.66 -10.67 -9.03
C LEU A 105 -14.49 -11.57 -9.95
N THR A 106 -15.57 -12.13 -9.44
CA THR A 106 -16.55 -12.84 -10.25
C THR A 106 -17.87 -12.11 -10.19
N ALA A 107 -18.33 -11.58 -11.33
CA ALA A 107 -19.63 -10.96 -11.49
C ALA A 107 -20.54 -11.87 -12.33
N ILE A 108 -21.74 -12.11 -11.83
CA ILE A 108 -22.76 -12.91 -12.51
C ILE A 108 -23.97 -12.02 -12.76
N GLY A 109 -24.24 -11.71 -14.02
CA GLY A 109 -25.44 -11.01 -14.45
C GLY A 109 -26.53 -12.00 -14.86
N ARG A 110 -27.76 -11.79 -14.40
CA ARG A 110 -28.90 -12.68 -14.66
C ARG A 110 -30.09 -11.89 -15.19
N SER A 111 -30.79 -12.43 -16.17
CA SER A 111 -32.06 -11.86 -16.65
C SER A 111 -33.22 -12.85 -16.51
N PHE A 112 -34.36 -12.35 -16.06
CA PHE A 112 -35.54 -13.12 -15.72
C PHE A 112 -36.73 -12.64 -16.54
N ARG A 113 -37.43 -13.57 -17.19
CA ARG A 113 -38.71 -13.33 -17.84
C ARG A 113 -39.63 -14.54 -17.60
N PRO A 114 -40.86 -14.35 -17.09
CA PRO A 114 -41.39 -13.11 -16.53
C PRO A 114 -40.56 -12.63 -15.32
N ALA A 115 -40.69 -11.36 -14.93
CA ALA A 115 -39.90 -10.76 -13.84
C ALA A 115 -40.02 -11.50 -12.49
N SER A 116 -41.13 -12.22 -12.28
CA SER A 116 -41.38 -13.05 -11.09
C SER A 116 -40.71 -14.44 -11.13
N SER A 117 -40.01 -14.78 -12.21
CA SER A 117 -39.31 -16.06 -12.32
C SER A 117 -38.21 -16.18 -11.27
N VAL A 118 -38.08 -17.36 -10.68
CA VAL A 118 -36.97 -17.72 -9.77
C VAL A 118 -35.76 -18.28 -10.52
N THR A 119 -35.95 -18.74 -11.76
CA THR A 119 -34.88 -19.21 -12.65
C THR A 119 -34.57 -18.14 -13.68
N ALA A 120 -33.29 -17.82 -13.84
CA ALA A 120 -32.82 -16.94 -14.90
C ALA A 120 -33.00 -17.61 -16.26
N GLU A 121 -33.45 -16.85 -17.26
CA GLU A 121 -33.57 -17.33 -18.65
C GLU A 121 -32.24 -17.14 -19.41
N ALA A 122 -31.40 -16.19 -18.98
CA ALA A 122 -30.03 -16.06 -19.44
C ALA A 122 -29.10 -15.60 -18.31
N SER A 123 -27.88 -16.14 -18.30
CA SER A 123 -26.81 -15.76 -17.38
C SER A 123 -25.51 -15.43 -18.11
N VAL A 124 -24.76 -14.48 -17.58
CA VAL A 124 -23.39 -14.20 -18.03
C VAL A 124 -22.48 -14.10 -16.83
N LYS A 125 -21.38 -14.87 -16.87
CA LYS A 125 -20.35 -14.86 -15.84
C LYS A 125 -19.10 -14.19 -16.38
N ILE A 126 -18.61 -13.19 -15.65
CA ILE A 126 -17.36 -12.50 -15.96
C ILE A 126 -16.42 -12.69 -14.78
N ILE A 127 -15.17 -13.07 -15.07
CA ILE A 127 -14.09 -13.21 -14.10
C ILE A 127 -13.00 -12.21 -14.46
N VAL A 128 -12.63 -11.38 -13.50
CA VAL A 128 -11.60 -10.37 -13.64
C VAL A 128 -10.48 -10.68 -12.66
N ASP A 129 -9.28 -10.91 -13.17
CA ASP A 129 -8.07 -11.11 -12.40
C ASP A 129 -7.48 -9.74 -12.03
N LEU A 130 -7.34 -9.48 -10.74
CA LEU A 130 -6.79 -8.25 -10.18
C LEU A 130 -5.35 -8.45 -9.72
N GLN A 131 -4.52 -7.46 -10.01
CA GLN A 131 -3.16 -7.36 -9.51
C GLN A 131 -3.02 -6.13 -8.60
N PRO A 132 -2.38 -6.24 -7.43
CA PRO A 132 -2.16 -5.09 -6.57
C PRO A 132 -1.03 -4.22 -7.12
N VAL A 133 -1.23 -2.91 -7.07
CA VAL A 133 -0.21 -1.88 -7.17
C VAL A 133 -0.14 -1.21 -5.80
N GLN A 134 0.90 -1.54 -5.04
CA GLN A 134 1.14 -0.95 -3.75
C GLN A 134 1.95 0.34 -3.93
N SER A 135 1.38 1.48 -3.57
CA SER A 135 2.19 2.61 -3.09
C SER A 135 2.56 2.31 -1.64
N GLY A 136 3.69 2.80 -1.12
CA GLY A 136 4.03 2.61 0.31
C GLY A 136 5.43 2.10 0.63
N SER A 137 6.31 2.01 -0.37
CA SER A 137 7.74 1.75 -0.13
C SER A 137 8.49 3.08 -0.15
N TYR A 138 8.62 3.70 1.03
CA TYR A 138 9.35 4.96 1.18
C TYR A 138 10.77 4.71 1.71
N SER A 139 11.72 5.50 1.24
CA SER A 139 13.07 5.54 1.80
C SER A 139 13.08 6.20 3.18
N ILE A 140 12.22 7.19 3.36
CA ILE A 140 12.05 7.94 4.59
C ILE A 140 10.57 8.04 4.92
N VAL A 141 10.21 7.66 6.14
CA VAL A 141 8.87 7.85 6.71
C VAL A 141 9.03 8.61 8.02
N THR A 142 8.48 9.82 8.10
CA THR A 142 8.47 10.56 9.36
C THR A 142 7.08 10.67 9.94
N GLY A 143 7.01 10.63 11.27
CA GLY A 143 5.82 11.01 12.01
C GLY A 143 5.68 12.54 12.08
N VAL A 144 5.05 12.99 13.16
CA VAL A 144 4.59 14.39 13.32
C VAL A 144 5.71 15.35 13.69
N GLY A 145 6.91 14.84 13.97
CA GLY A 145 8.11 15.63 14.17
C GLY A 145 8.74 16.12 12.88
N GLY A 146 8.56 15.41 11.77
CA GLY A 146 8.96 15.89 10.44
C GLY A 146 10.37 15.48 10.00
N LEU A 147 10.86 16.12 8.95
CA LEU A 147 12.14 15.87 8.29
C LEU A 147 13.00 17.14 8.27
N TYR A 148 14.20 17.06 8.85
CA TYR A 148 15.15 18.18 8.90
C TYR A 148 16.40 17.84 8.13
N LEU A 149 16.78 18.68 7.16
CA LEU A 149 18.04 18.57 6.44
C LEU A 149 18.88 19.83 6.60
N SER A 150 20.17 19.64 6.89
CA SER A 150 21.09 20.76 7.06
C SER A 150 22.47 20.51 6.45
N ASN A 151 23.17 21.62 6.18
CA ASN A 151 24.51 21.64 5.59
C ASN A 151 24.51 20.93 4.24
N SER A 152 25.30 19.87 4.08
CA SER A 152 25.47 19.15 2.80
C SER A 152 24.60 17.89 2.68
N ALA A 153 23.59 17.70 3.53
CA ALA A 153 22.77 16.49 3.54
C ALA A 153 21.99 16.31 2.24
N LYS A 154 22.08 15.12 1.61
CA LYS A 154 21.36 14.81 0.37
C LYS A 154 20.62 13.48 0.43
N ILE A 155 19.39 13.45 -0.09
CA ILE A 155 18.58 12.25 -0.34
C ILE A 155 18.53 12.04 -1.85
N ILE A 156 19.13 10.97 -2.37
CA ILE A 156 19.26 10.79 -3.83
C ILE A 156 18.46 9.59 -4.39
N GLY A 157 17.54 9.02 -3.62
CA GLY A 157 16.69 7.93 -4.10
C GLY A 157 15.61 7.45 -3.13
N GLY A 158 14.52 6.97 -3.73
CA GLY A 158 13.30 6.47 -3.09
C GLY A 158 12.45 7.56 -2.46
N ASP A 159 11.14 7.31 -2.40
CA ASP A 159 10.14 8.31 -2.06
C ASP A 159 10.20 8.70 -0.58
N VAL A 160 9.73 9.90 -0.27
CA VAL A 160 9.76 10.49 1.06
C VAL A 160 8.34 10.81 1.51
N LEU A 161 7.94 10.26 2.65
CA LEU A 161 6.69 10.56 3.32
C LEU A 161 6.95 11.26 4.65
N VAL A 162 6.29 12.38 4.87
CA VAL A 162 6.45 13.23 6.05
C VAL A 162 5.07 13.56 6.62
N ASN A 163 4.71 12.99 7.76
CA ASN A 163 3.45 13.40 8.39
C ASN A 163 3.54 14.81 8.99
N GLY A 164 4.72 15.22 9.47
CA GLY A 164 4.95 16.54 10.07
C GLY A 164 5.34 17.63 9.07
N GLU A 165 6.42 18.33 9.38
CA GLU A 165 6.99 19.43 8.57
C GLU A 165 8.33 19.04 7.92
N ILE A 166 8.73 19.75 6.87
CA ILE A 166 10.05 19.63 6.24
C ILE A 166 10.79 20.97 6.44
N ASN A 167 12.00 20.91 6.98
CA ASN A 167 12.87 22.08 7.06
C ASN A 167 14.24 21.77 6.44
N MET A 168 14.64 22.60 5.46
CA MET A 168 15.87 22.44 4.71
C MET A 168 16.68 23.73 4.72
N ILE A 169 17.94 23.64 5.14
CA ILE A 169 18.87 24.78 5.16
C ILE A 169 20.20 24.46 4.48
N ASN A 170 20.94 25.51 4.13
CA ASN A 170 22.26 25.44 3.50
C ASN A 170 22.22 24.67 2.17
N SER A 171 23.19 23.81 1.85
CA SER A 171 23.25 23.10 0.56
C SER A 171 22.54 21.74 0.57
N SER A 172 21.49 21.59 1.40
CA SER A 172 20.74 20.34 1.52
C SER A 172 19.82 20.10 0.32
N GLN A 173 19.65 18.83 -0.06
CA GLN A 173 18.93 18.47 -1.28
C GLN A 173 18.08 17.22 -1.12
N ILE A 174 16.88 17.23 -1.70
CA ILE A 174 16.04 16.04 -1.89
C ILE A 174 15.92 15.80 -3.40
N GLY A 175 16.24 14.60 -3.84
CA GLY A 175 16.31 14.26 -5.25
C GLY A 175 17.46 14.95 -5.99
N LEU A 176 17.56 14.65 -7.28
CA LEU A 176 18.47 15.28 -8.22
C LEU A 176 17.69 15.65 -9.49
N THR A 177 18.22 16.57 -10.30
CA THR A 177 17.64 16.88 -11.61
C THR A 177 17.56 15.66 -12.53
N THR A 178 18.50 14.73 -12.39
CA THR A 178 18.55 13.47 -13.14
C THR A 178 17.83 12.30 -12.46
N ASN A 179 17.47 12.46 -11.18
CA ASN A 179 16.74 11.45 -10.40
C ASN A 179 15.77 12.15 -9.43
N PRO A 180 14.62 12.63 -9.92
CA PRO A 180 13.61 13.27 -9.09
C PRO A 180 13.03 12.29 -8.07
N VAL A 181 12.64 12.79 -6.89
CA VAL A 181 12.09 12.01 -5.77
C VAL A 181 10.69 12.51 -5.41
N ASN A 182 9.72 11.61 -5.23
CA ASN A 182 8.39 12.05 -4.79
C ASN A 182 8.40 12.38 -3.29
N VAL A 183 7.81 13.52 -2.94
CA VAL A 183 7.71 14.01 -1.57
C VAL A 183 6.24 14.24 -1.22
N GLN A 184 5.78 13.59 -0.16
CA GLN A 184 4.42 13.70 0.36
C GLN A 184 4.44 14.25 1.78
N VAL A 185 3.66 15.32 2.05
CA VAL A 185 3.62 15.99 3.36
C VAL A 185 2.19 16.16 3.86
N ALA A 186 1.86 15.51 4.98
CA ALA A 186 0.49 15.53 5.52
C ALA A 186 0.17 16.77 6.39
N HIS A 187 1.19 17.47 6.91
CA HIS A 187 1.05 18.64 7.78
C HIS A 187 0.25 18.37 9.07
N GLN A 188 0.66 17.36 9.82
CA GLN A 188 0.05 16.89 11.08
C GLN A 188 0.77 17.43 12.33
N THR A 189 1.23 18.68 12.29
CA THR A 189 2.00 19.32 13.38
C THR A 189 1.13 20.17 14.32
N CYS A 190 -0.20 20.06 14.23
CA CYS A 190 -1.14 20.89 14.98
C CYS A 190 -1.80 20.19 16.18
N PRO A 191 -2.24 20.96 17.20
CA PRO A 191 -2.01 22.40 17.36
C PRO A 191 -0.57 22.72 17.80
N ASN A 192 -0.13 23.96 17.53
CA ASN A 192 1.13 24.51 18.01
C ASN A 192 0.88 25.91 18.61
N PRO A 193 0.95 26.10 19.94
CA PRO A 193 1.50 25.19 20.96
C PRO A 193 0.66 23.91 21.17
N PRO A 194 1.29 22.79 21.57
CA PRO A 194 0.63 21.49 21.69
C PRO A 194 -0.35 21.44 22.87
N ASP A 195 -1.47 20.74 22.66
CA ASP A 195 -2.43 20.37 23.70
C ASP A 195 -2.76 18.86 23.61
N ALA A 196 -3.82 18.42 24.30
CA ALA A 196 -4.23 17.01 24.32
C ALA A 196 -4.72 16.48 22.95
N THR A 197 -5.04 17.35 21.99
CA THR A 197 -5.50 16.99 20.64
C THR A 197 -4.35 16.83 19.63
N TYR A 198 -3.11 17.15 20.03
CA TYR A 198 -1.92 16.89 19.22
C TYR A 198 -1.71 15.36 19.09
N PRO A 199 -1.38 14.81 17.91
CA PRO A 199 -1.24 15.47 16.62
C PRO A 199 -2.50 15.37 15.74
N ARG A 200 -2.92 16.47 15.12
CA ARG A 200 -3.94 16.49 14.07
C ARG A 200 -3.44 17.22 12.82
N ILE A 201 -4.10 16.96 11.69
CA ILE A 201 -3.85 17.71 10.45
C ILE A 201 -4.20 19.18 10.73
N CYS A 202 -3.31 20.07 10.31
CA CYS A 202 -3.48 21.52 10.48
C CYS A 202 -4.60 22.05 9.59
N ASP A 203 -5.41 22.96 10.13
CA ASP A 203 -6.39 23.68 9.33
C ASP A 203 -5.69 24.69 8.39
N PRO A 204 -6.32 25.11 7.27
CA PRO A 204 -5.73 26.12 6.40
C PRO A 204 -5.33 27.41 7.13
N GLY A 205 -4.05 27.75 7.08
CA GLY A 205 -3.46 28.93 7.75
C GLY A 205 -3.01 28.69 9.19
N GLU A 206 -3.23 27.50 9.74
CA GLU A 206 -2.71 27.09 11.04
C GLU A 206 -1.26 26.59 10.92
N ASN A 207 -0.39 27.00 11.84
CA ASN A 207 1.02 26.59 11.92
C ASN A 207 1.88 26.86 10.65
N GLY A 208 1.42 27.71 9.75
CA GLY A 208 2.18 28.14 8.56
C GLY A 208 2.22 27.10 7.45
N GLU A 209 3.24 27.20 6.59
CA GLU A 209 3.48 26.22 5.53
C GLU A 209 4.36 25.07 6.05
N PRO A 210 4.04 23.80 5.76
CA PRO A 210 4.78 22.66 6.29
C PRO A 210 6.19 22.52 5.71
N ILE A 211 6.48 23.09 4.55
CA ILE A 211 7.79 22.97 3.90
C ILE A 211 8.50 24.32 3.92
N SER A 212 9.63 24.38 4.64
CA SER A 212 10.52 25.54 4.69
C SER A 212 11.86 25.21 4.04
N ILE A 213 12.25 25.98 3.02
CA ILE A 213 13.52 25.81 2.30
C ILE A 213 14.28 27.14 2.33
N ALA A 214 15.49 27.12 2.90
CA ALA A 214 16.41 28.26 2.89
C ALA A 214 17.55 28.04 1.87
N ASN A 215 17.73 29.02 0.98
CA ASN A 215 18.75 29.03 -0.08
C ASN A 215 20.16 28.72 0.48
N PRO A 216 20.98 27.84 -0.12
CA PRO A 216 20.82 27.15 -1.43
C PRO A 216 20.18 25.75 -1.42
N ALA A 217 19.29 25.44 -0.48
CA ALA A 217 18.63 24.14 -0.44
C ALA A 217 17.61 23.99 -1.59
N HIS A 218 17.37 22.75 -2.04
CA HIS A 218 16.46 22.49 -3.16
C HIS A 218 15.81 21.10 -3.11
N ILE A 219 14.55 21.01 -3.54
CA ILE A 219 13.85 19.74 -3.78
C ILE A 219 13.71 19.54 -5.30
N TYR A 220 14.12 18.39 -5.79
CA TYR A 220 13.96 17.95 -7.17
C TYR A 220 13.00 16.75 -7.19
N GLY A 221 11.77 16.97 -7.62
CA GLY A 221 10.74 15.96 -7.70
C GLY A 221 9.32 16.50 -7.62
N SER A 222 8.37 15.58 -7.52
CA SER A 222 6.96 15.91 -7.34
C SER A 222 6.69 16.10 -5.85
N VAL A 223 6.28 17.30 -5.47
CA VAL A 223 5.98 17.64 -4.07
C VAL A 223 4.47 17.82 -3.92
N THR A 224 3.85 17.03 -3.06
CA THR A 224 2.44 17.18 -2.67
C THR A 224 2.38 17.40 -1.17
N ALA A 225 1.77 18.50 -0.74
CA ALA A 225 1.75 18.90 0.66
C ALA A 225 0.46 19.64 1.03
N ASN A 226 -0.14 19.29 2.16
CA ASN A 226 -1.29 20.00 2.70
C ASN A 226 -0.91 21.41 3.12
N ASN A 227 -1.73 22.41 2.80
CA ASN A 227 -1.52 23.82 3.16
C ASN A 227 -0.21 24.45 2.65
N GLN A 228 0.47 23.84 1.67
CA GLN A 228 1.62 24.43 1.00
C GLN A 228 1.16 25.27 -0.21
N ILE A 229 1.56 26.54 -0.27
CA ILE A 229 1.25 27.43 -1.40
C ILE A 229 2.54 27.81 -2.14
N ASN A 230 3.63 28.01 -1.40
CA ASN A 230 4.92 28.38 -1.97
C ASN A 230 5.67 27.17 -2.54
N GLY A 231 5.84 27.13 -3.87
CA GLY A 231 6.67 26.13 -4.55
C GLY A 231 8.11 26.54 -4.80
N ALA A 232 8.60 27.65 -4.21
CA ALA A 232 9.96 28.12 -4.43
C ALA A 232 10.98 27.05 -4.01
N LEU A 233 12.05 26.92 -4.80
CA LEU A 233 13.12 25.93 -4.59
C LEU A 233 12.64 24.45 -4.67
N MET A 234 11.49 24.22 -5.29
CA MET A 234 10.99 22.90 -5.69
C MET A 234 10.89 22.85 -7.22
N SER A 235 11.48 21.84 -7.87
CA SER A 235 11.45 21.71 -9.33
C SER A 235 11.35 20.26 -9.79
N ASN A 236 11.00 20.06 -11.07
CA ASN A 236 10.95 18.75 -11.73
C ASN A 236 9.98 17.72 -11.12
N PRO A 237 8.65 17.96 -11.04
CA PRO A 237 7.90 19.14 -11.49
C PRO A 237 7.75 20.27 -10.45
N GLY A 238 8.17 20.06 -9.20
CA GLY A 238 7.97 21.00 -8.09
C GLY A 238 6.66 20.73 -7.34
N LEU A 239 6.07 21.79 -6.77
CA LEU A 239 4.80 21.69 -6.05
C LEU A 239 3.65 21.33 -6.99
N VAL A 240 2.99 20.20 -6.71
CA VAL A 240 1.80 19.70 -7.41
C VAL A 240 0.59 19.91 -6.51
N VAL A 241 -0.39 20.64 -7.02
CA VAL A 241 -1.64 20.95 -6.30
C VAL A 241 -2.68 19.87 -6.59
N GLY A 242 -3.29 19.29 -5.54
CA GLY A 242 -4.56 18.56 -5.63
C GLY A 242 -4.48 17.03 -5.68
N PRO A 243 -3.95 16.39 -4.62
CA PRO A 243 -4.86 15.94 -3.58
C PRO A 243 -4.36 16.18 -2.15
N GLU A 244 -5.29 16.18 -1.17
CA GLU A 244 -4.92 16.14 0.24
C GLU A 244 -4.10 14.89 0.54
N VAL A 245 -2.97 15.08 1.23
CA VAL A 245 -2.11 13.99 1.69
C VAL A 245 -2.61 13.54 3.06
N PRO A 246 -3.21 12.35 3.20
CA PRO A 246 -3.59 11.84 4.52
C PRO A 246 -2.34 11.51 5.34
N ALA A 247 -2.41 11.71 6.65
CA ALA A 247 -1.38 11.19 7.56
C ALA A 247 -1.39 9.64 7.51
N GLN A 248 -0.23 9.02 7.34
CA GLN A 248 -0.10 7.56 7.38
C GLN A 248 0.53 7.10 8.68
N PRO A 249 0.14 5.95 9.26
CA PRO A 249 0.81 5.42 10.43
C PRO A 249 2.27 5.06 10.11
N LEU A 250 3.15 5.19 11.11
CA LEU A 250 4.50 4.65 11.01
C LEU A 250 4.44 3.11 10.85
N PRO A 251 5.36 2.52 10.07
CA PRO A 251 5.45 1.07 9.83
C PRO A 251 5.15 0.22 11.07
N PRO A 252 4.20 -0.73 11.00
CA PRO A 252 3.83 -1.51 12.17
C PRO A 252 4.98 -2.40 12.64
N HIS A 253 4.96 -2.72 13.93
CA HIS A 253 5.83 -3.71 14.55
C HIS A 253 5.13 -4.25 15.81
N ASP A 254 4.97 -5.57 15.87
CA ASP A 254 4.36 -6.23 17.02
C ASP A 254 5.40 -6.41 18.14
N ARG A 255 5.50 -5.38 18.98
CA ARG A 255 6.42 -5.37 20.12
C ARG A 255 6.09 -6.46 21.15
N ASN A 256 4.81 -6.73 21.38
CA ASN A 256 4.41 -7.73 22.38
C ASN A 256 4.79 -9.13 21.90
N ALA A 257 4.54 -9.44 20.62
CA ALA A 257 4.99 -10.70 20.03
C ALA A 257 6.51 -10.87 20.11
N GLN A 258 7.31 -9.82 19.86
CA GLN A 258 8.76 -9.92 20.01
C GLN A 258 9.19 -10.15 21.47
N LYS A 259 8.54 -9.50 22.46
CA LYS A 259 8.82 -9.72 23.89
C LYS A 259 8.45 -11.13 24.33
N ASP A 260 7.34 -11.65 23.84
CA ASP A 260 6.85 -13.00 24.16
C ASP A 260 7.69 -14.09 23.50
N ALA A 261 8.20 -13.82 22.29
CA ALA A 261 9.12 -14.70 21.59
C ALA A 261 10.51 -14.72 22.21
N ALA A 262 10.93 -13.62 22.86
CA ALA A 262 12.24 -13.51 23.47
C ALA A 262 12.44 -14.61 24.53
N GLY A 263 13.47 -15.43 24.33
CA GLY A 263 13.72 -16.65 25.10
C GLY A 263 13.73 -16.41 26.61
N ALA A 264 13.27 -17.42 27.35
CA ALA A 264 13.11 -17.35 28.81
C ALA A 264 14.41 -17.14 29.59
N THR A 265 15.58 -17.37 28.97
CA THR A 265 16.89 -17.20 29.58
C THR A 265 17.55 -15.92 29.06
N PRO A 266 17.50 -14.81 29.82
CA PRO A 266 18.15 -13.58 29.40
C PRO A 266 19.68 -13.70 29.44
N VAL A 267 20.34 -13.05 28.48
CA VAL A 267 21.78 -12.83 28.45
C VAL A 267 22.09 -11.48 29.09
N SER A 268 23.19 -11.36 29.83
CA SER A 268 23.57 -10.05 30.38
C SER A 268 24.13 -9.13 29.28
N GLY A 269 23.97 -7.82 29.43
CA GLY A 269 24.55 -6.84 28.52
C GLY A 269 26.07 -6.98 28.40
N ALA A 270 26.75 -7.37 29.49
CA ALA A 270 28.19 -7.64 29.49
C ALA A 270 28.57 -8.86 28.65
N ASP A 271 27.78 -9.94 28.70
CA ASP A 271 28.04 -11.16 27.93
C ASP A 271 27.74 -10.98 26.43
N ALA A 272 26.75 -10.15 26.12
CA ALA A 272 26.41 -9.77 24.75
C ALA A 272 27.38 -8.74 24.15
N SER A 273 28.13 -8.03 24.99
CA SER A 273 29.12 -7.03 24.59
C SER A 273 30.43 -7.66 24.11
N CYS A 274 31.21 -6.89 23.35
CA CYS A 274 32.51 -7.31 22.85
C CYS A 274 33.39 -6.13 22.41
N GLY A 275 34.70 -6.40 22.34
CA GLY A 275 35.71 -5.47 21.85
C GLY A 275 36.86 -6.20 21.15
N ASN A 276 37.79 -5.45 20.58
CA ASN A 276 39.12 -5.93 20.17
C ASN A 276 39.14 -7.24 19.34
N ASN A 277 38.66 -7.21 18.10
CA ASN A 277 38.63 -8.35 17.16
C ASN A 277 37.89 -9.61 17.68
N GLN A 278 37.15 -9.51 18.79
CA GLN A 278 36.32 -10.60 19.27
C GLN A 278 35.14 -10.85 18.33
N THR A 279 34.64 -12.08 18.37
CA THR A 279 33.39 -12.43 17.73
C THR A 279 32.36 -12.84 18.78
N ARG A 280 31.10 -12.47 18.55
CA ARG A 280 29.96 -12.89 19.36
C ARG A 280 28.83 -13.34 18.44
N THR A 281 27.93 -14.14 18.99
CA THR A 281 26.68 -14.49 18.32
C THR A 281 25.53 -14.10 19.23
N TRP A 282 24.57 -13.37 18.67
CA TRP A 282 23.26 -13.17 19.27
C TRP A 282 22.32 -14.15 18.59
N ALA A 283 21.95 -15.19 19.34
CA ALA A 283 21.02 -16.20 18.89
C ALA A 283 19.64 -15.59 18.62
N ALA A 284 18.84 -16.26 17.78
CA ALA A 284 17.48 -15.84 17.52
C ALA A 284 16.65 -15.71 18.81
N ASN A 285 15.81 -14.67 18.87
CA ASN A 285 14.93 -14.36 19.99
C ASN A 285 15.67 -14.16 21.32
N THR A 286 16.85 -13.56 21.33
CA THR A 286 17.61 -13.34 22.57
C THR A 286 17.13 -12.08 23.30
N LYS A 287 16.83 -12.20 24.60
CA LYS A 287 16.69 -11.05 25.51
C LYS A 287 18.04 -10.71 26.14
N ILE A 288 18.50 -9.48 25.95
CA ILE A 288 19.73 -8.95 26.54
C ILE A 288 19.37 -7.91 27.62
N VAL A 289 19.76 -8.18 28.85
CA VAL A 289 19.45 -7.32 30.01
C VAL A 289 20.64 -6.42 30.34
N GLY A 290 20.43 -5.12 30.19
CA GLY A 290 21.44 -4.08 30.45
C GLY A 290 22.01 -3.44 29.19
N ASN A 291 23.04 -2.62 29.36
CA ASN A 291 23.67 -1.90 28.26
C ASN A 291 24.60 -2.83 27.47
N VAL A 292 24.61 -2.65 26.15
CA VAL A 292 25.41 -3.45 25.21
C VAL A 292 26.40 -2.56 24.49
N SER A 293 27.67 -2.96 24.50
CA SER A 293 28.77 -2.25 23.87
C SER A 293 29.52 -3.17 22.91
N VAL A 294 29.47 -2.84 21.62
CA VAL A 294 30.11 -3.53 20.51
C VAL A 294 31.12 -2.57 19.91
N THR A 295 32.38 -2.72 20.30
CA THR A 295 33.41 -1.70 20.03
C THR A 295 34.61 -2.26 19.29
N HIS A 296 35.41 -1.37 18.71
CA HIS A 296 36.58 -1.74 17.91
C HIS A 296 36.17 -2.68 16.77
N ASN A 297 37.07 -3.48 16.20
CA ASN A 297 36.69 -4.41 15.12
C ASN A 297 35.93 -5.66 15.62
N CYS A 298 35.13 -5.56 16.69
CA CYS A 298 34.27 -6.68 17.08
C CYS A 298 33.26 -6.99 15.97
N VAL A 299 33.02 -8.28 15.74
CA VAL A 299 31.96 -8.76 14.84
C VAL A 299 30.93 -9.56 15.62
N VAL A 300 29.68 -9.14 15.57
CA VAL A 300 28.56 -9.87 16.17
C VAL A 300 27.69 -10.42 15.05
N THR A 301 27.47 -11.73 15.04
CA THR A 301 26.51 -12.38 14.15
C THR A 301 25.13 -12.39 14.78
N VAL A 302 24.11 -11.90 14.06
CA VAL A 302 22.72 -11.83 14.50
C VAL A 302 21.93 -12.92 13.78
N GLU A 303 21.45 -13.91 14.52
CA GLU A 303 20.74 -15.09 13.99
C GLU A 303 19.22 -14.96 13.99
N GLY A 304 18.67 -13.84 14.48
CA GLY A 304 17.24 -13.56 14.49
C GLY A 304 16.93 -12.32 15.32
N ASP A 305 15.69 -12.24 15.82
CA ASP A 305 15.22 -11.08 16.59
C ASP A 305 15.94 -10.97 17.93
N VAL A 306 16.23 -9.74 18.37
CA VAL A 306 16.94 -9.47 19.62
C VAL A 306 16.26 -8.32 20.37
N TRP A 307 16.09 -8.48 21.67
CA TRP A 307 15.55 -7.44 22.55
C TRP A 307 16.60 -7.00 23.57
N ILE A 308 17.02 -5.74 23.51
CA ILE A 308 17.97 -5.11 24.44
C ILE A 308 17.20 -4.19 25.38
N THR A 309 17.25 -4.46 26.69
CA THR A 309 16.54 -3.62 27.68
C THR A 309 17.26 -2.32 28.01
N GLY A 310 18.56 -2.23 27.71
CA GLY A 310 19.39 -1.05 27.90
C GLY A 310 19.77 -0.35 26.60
N THR A 311 20.84 0.44 26.65
CA THR A 311 21.37 1.18 25.50
C THR A 311 22.23 0.28 24.61
N LEU A 312 22.17 0.51 23.29
CA LEU A 312 23.09 -0.11 22.32
C LEU A 312 24.16 0.89 21.89
N THR A 313 25.42 0.46 22.01
CA THR A 313 26.61 1.22 21.67
C THR A 313 27.42 0.46 20.63
N MET A 314 27.56 1.01 19.43
CA MET A 314 28.48 0.51 18.41
C MET A 314 29.51 1.56 18.03
N GLN A 315 30.80 1.24 18.12
CA GLN A 315 31.86 2.20 17.83
C GLN A 315 33.13 1.58 17.23
N ASN A 316 33.89 2.39 16.50
CA ASN A 316 35.26 2.09 16.05
C ASN A 316 35.35 0.87 15.12
N SER A 317 34.64 0.89 13.99
CA SER A 317 34.63 -0.20 12.99
C SER A 317 33.99 -1.52 13.43
N ALA A 318 33.18 -1.48 14.49
CA ALA A 318 32.45 -2.66 14.95
C ALA A 318 31.31 -3.03 13.99
N LYS A 319 31.00 -4.31 13.90
CA LYS A 319 30.03 -4.84 12.94
C LYS A 319 28.95 -5.67 13.64
N LEU A 320 27.69 -5.39 13.30
CA LEU A 320 26.61 -6.37 13.45
C LEU A 320 26.34 -6.95 12.06
N VAL A 321 26.40 -8.28 11.93
CA VAL A 321 26.26 -8.99 10.66
C VAL A 321 25.04 -9.90 10.74
N VAL A 322 24.11 -9.76 9.80
CA VAL A 322 22.96 -10.67 9.68
C VAL A 322 23.47 -12.06 9.27
N ALA A 323 23.03 -13.10 9.97
CA ALA A 323 23.39 -14.47 9.61
C ALA A 323 22.84 -14.87 8.22
N ASP A 324 23.62 -15.60 7.44
CA ASP A 324 23.19 -16.10 6.13
C ASP A 324 22.03 -17.11 6.23
N SER A 325 21.88 -17.78 7.38
CA SER A 325 20.77 -18.68 7.68
C SER A 325 19.40 -17.99 7.63
N LEU A 326 19.35 -16.68 7.79
CA LEU A 326 18.11 -15.89 7.73
C LEU A 326 17.61 -15.63 6.31
N LEU A 327 18.42 -15.86 5.26
CA LEU A 327 18.02 -15.62 3.86
C LEU A 327 17.40 -14.21 3.68
N THR A 328 16.13 -14.13 3.31
CA THR A 328 15.38 -12.89 3.12
C THR A 328 14.65 -12.39 4.38
N THR A 329 14.72 -13.12 5.49
CA THR A 329 14.04 -12.77 6.75
C THR A 329 14.85 -11.74 7.52
N ARG A 330 14.28 -10.55 7.68
CA ARG A 330 14.92 -9.42 8.36
C ARG A 330 14.81 -9.57 9.88
N PRO A 331 15.94 -9.60 10.63
CA PRO A 331 15.89 -9.60 12.08
C PRO A 331 15.54 -8.21 12.63
N ASN A 332 14.72 -8.18 13.66
CA ASN A 332 14.38 -6.99 14.44
C ASN A 332 15.27 -6.91 15.68
N ILE A 333 16.05 -5.85 15.81
CA ILE A 333 16.79 -5.52 17.04
C ILE A 333 16.04 -4.40 17.74
N MET A 334 15.34 -4.72 18.80
CA MET A 334 14.59 -3.77 19.60
C MET A 334 15.43 -3.28 20.78
N VAL A 335 15.56 -1.97 20.92
CA VAL A 335 16.31 -1.31 21.99
C VAL A 335 15.35 -0.46 22.82
N ASP A 336 15.16 -0.84 24.07
CA ASP A 336 14.29 -0.13 25.02
C ASP A 336 15.04 0.98 25.78
N GLY A 337 16.38 0.95 25.77
CA GLY A 337 17.19 2.00 26.36
C GLY A 337 17.03 3.35 25.66
N THR A 338 17.55 4.39 26.32
CA THR A 338 17.44 5.78 25.85
C THR A 338 18.13 6.01 24.51
N LYS A 339 19.12 5.19 24.13
CA LYS A 339 19.88 5.35 22.89
C LYS A 339 20.27 4.02 22.23
N ALA A 340 20.38 4.07 20.92
CA ALA A 340 21.10 3.14 20.05
C ALA A 340 22.02 3.98 19.14
N PHE A 341 23.32 4.00 19.44
CA PHE A 341 24.27 4.85 18.73
C PHE A 341 25.32 4.05 18.00
N LEU A 342 25.58 4.43 16.75
CA LEU A 342 26.60 3.87 15.88
C LEU A 342 27.56 4.98 15.48
N LYS A 343 28.83 4.87 15.85
CA LYS A 343 29.84 5.91 15.58
C LYS A 343 31.13 5.34 15.00
N ASN A 344 31.95 6.21 14.41
CA ASN A 344 33.32 5.92 14.01
C ASN A 344 33.41 4.66 13.14
N SER A 345 32.73 4.69 12.00
CA SER A 345 32.72 3.60 11.00
C SER A 345 32.07 2.28 11.48
N ALA A 346 31.26 2.30 12.55
CA ALA A 346 30.43 1.16 12.91
C ALA A 346 29.46 0.80 11.77
N THR A 347 29.25 -0.50 11.52
CA THR A 347 28.47 -0.98 10.37
C THR A 347 27.41 -2.00 10.76
N LEU A 348 26.19 -1.80 10.28
CA LEU A 348 25.18 -2.86 10.16
C LEU A 348 25.33 -3.50 8.78
N GLN A 349 25.77 -4.75 8.74
CA GLN A 349 26.09 -5.47 7.52
C GLN A 349 24.98 -6.48 7.21
N SER A 350 24.45 -6.40 5.99
CA SER A 350 23.52 -7.39 5.47
C SER A 350 24.17 -8.74 5.20
N ASN A 351 23.35 -9.77 5.11
CA ASN A 351 23.78 -11.09 4.69
C ASN A 351 23.98 -11.18 3.17
N SER A 352 24.43 -12.33 2.67
CA SER A 352 24.61 -12.59 1.23
C SER A 352 23.33 -12.41 0.39
N SER A 353 22.14 -12.47 0.99
CA SER A 353 20.84 -12.23 0.35
C SER A 353 20.40 -10.77 0.37
N SER A 354 21.28 -9.83 0.73
CA SER A 354 20.96 -8.40 0.84
C SER A 354 19.93 -8.04 1.92
N THR A 355 19.80 -8.88 2.94
CA THR A 355 18.92 -8.64 4.08
C THR A 355 19.70 -7.95 5.20
N GLY A 356 19.38 -6.68 5.47
CA GLY A 356 19.92 -5.93 6.61
C GLY A 356 19.09 -6.09 7.88
N ILE A 357 19.38 -5.28 8.89
CA ILE A 357 18.73 -5.31 10.22
C ILE A 357 17.60 -4.28 10.27
N ARG A 358 16.51 -4.52 11.00
CA ARG A 358 15.62 -3.44 11.47
C ARG A 358 16.00 -3.10 12.91
N LEU A 359 16.60 -1.93 13.13
CA LEU A 359 16.94 -1.42 14.46
C LEU A 359 15.79 -0.54 14.95
N LEU A 360 15.06 -1.01 15.95
CA LEU A 360 13.92 -0.29 16.54
C LEU A 360 14.26 0.29 17.90
N ASN A 361 13.76 1.50 18.17
CA ASN A 361 13.79 2.09 19.49
C ASN A 361 12.39 2.55 19.91
N TYR A 362 11.98 2.17 21.12
CA TYR A 362 10.67 2.46 21.71
C TYR A 362 10.73 3.45 22.87
N TRP A 363 11.91 3.98 23.20
CA TRP A 363 12.01 4.96 24.27
C TRP A 363 11.24 6.24 23.90
N SER A 364 10.53 6.79 24.87
CA SER A 364 9.87 8.10 24.80
C SER A 364 10.13 8.89 26.09
N ASN A 365 9.80 10.18 26.08
CA ASN A 365 9.87 11.05 27.26
C ASN A 365 8.62 10.93 28.16
N ALA A 366 7.74 9.97 27.89
CA ALA A 366 6.53 9.75 28.68
C ALA A 366 6.77 8.79 29.84
N ALA A 367 5.91 8.86 30.86
CA ALA A 367 6.02 7.98 32.03
C ALA A 367 5.84 6.48 31.71
N CYS A 368 5.13 6.14 30.63
CA CYS A 368 4.95 4.76 30.17
C CYS A 368 6.16 4.19 29.42
N SER A 369 7.18 5.01 29.14
CA SER A 369 8.35 4.60 28.38
C SER A 369 9.08 3.44 29.06
N PRO A 370 9.52 2.39 28.32
CA PRO A 370 9.44 2.20 26.87
C PRO A 370 8.19 1.40 26.40
N ASP A 371 7.25 1.11 27.31
CA ASP A 371 6.09 0.24 27.07
C ASP A 371 4.81 1.00 26.67
N CYS A 372 4.93 2.24 26.19
CA CYS A 372 3.79 3.02 25.72
C CYS A 372 3.08 2.33 24.55
N ALA A 373 1.78 2.06 24.68
CA ALA A 373 0.97 1.51 23.60
C ALA A 373 0.69 2.54 22.49
N ASP A 374 0.41 3.77 22.90
CA ASP A 374 0.29 4.93 22.01
C ASP A 374 0.76 6.19 22.72
N LEU A 375 1.20 7.18 21.95
CA LEU A 375 1.68 8.46 22.46
C LEU A 375 1.06 9.60 21.66
N THR A 376 0.39 10.49 22.37
CA THR A 376 -0.23 11.69 21.83
C THR A 376 0.06 12.89 22.74
N GLY A 377 -0.45 14.05 22.38
CA GLY A 377 -0.39 15.28 23.15
C GLY A 377 1.04 15.77 23.41
N LEU A 378 1.22 16.36 24.58
CA LEU A 378 2.49 16.92 25.03
C LEU A 378 3.61 15.86 25.14
N ASP A 379 3.26 14.62 25.48
CA ASP A 379 4.23 13.54 25.60
C ASP A 379 4.85 13.17 24.24
N LEU A 380 4.03 13.07 23.19
CA LEU A 380 4.53 12.88 21.83
C LEU A 380 5.33 14.10 21.36
N TYR A 381 4.81 15.30 21.59
CA TYR A 381 5.47 16.54 21.20
C TYR A 381 6.87 16.68 21.82
N ASN A 382 7.03 16.31 23.08
CA ASN A 382 8.31 16.34 23.77
C ASN A 382 9.23 15.19 23.35
N SER A 383 8.66 14.00 23.10
CA SER A 383 9.42 12.81 22.69
C SER A 383 10.03 12.98 21.30
N ARG A 384 9.31 13.59 20.34
CA ARG A 384 9.77 13.77 18.95
C ARG A 384 11.11 14.50 18.83
N ASN A 385 11.50 15.26 19.86
CA ASN A 385 12.74 16.01 19.88
C ASN A 385 13.96 15.25 20.45
N SER A 386 13.74 14.13 21.13
CA SER A 386 14.81 13.35 21.74
C SER A 386 15.45 12.43 20.70
N VAL A 387 16.78 12.45 20.58
CA VAL A 387 17.50 11.56 19.68
C VAL A 387 17.74 10.22 20.37
N THR A 388 17.15 9.15 19.84
CA THR A 388 17.35 7.80 20.37
C THR A 388 18.07 6.89 19.40
N ILE A 389 18.02 7.13 18.09
CA ILE A 389 18.90 6.47 17.11
C ILE A 389 19.85 7.51 16.52
N GLU A 390 21.15 7.26 16.63
CA GLU A 390 22.18 8.19 16.18
C GLU A 390 23.26 7.47 15.37
N LEU A 391 23.47 7.90 14.12
CA LEU A 391 24.57 7.44 13.27
C LEU A 391 25.52 8.60 13.03
N ASP A 392 26.78 8.43 13.40
CA ASP A 392 27.76 9.51 13.35
C ASP A 392 29.12 9.04 12.80
N ASN A 393 29.90 9.97 12.27
CA ASN A 393 31.28 9.76 11.83
C ASN A 393 31.51 8.47 11.01
N THR A 394 30.96 8.44 9.79
CA THR A 394 31.04 7.37 8.79
C THR A 394 30.38 6.04 9.16
N ALA A 395 29.57 6.01 10.22
CA ALA A 395 28.72 4.85 10.49
C ALA A 395 27.79 4.54 9.29
N SER A 396 27.52 3.27 9.05
CA SER A 396 26.75 2.82 7.88
C SER A 396 25.84 1.64 8.21
N GLY A 397 24.79 1.49 7.41
CA GLY A 397 23.84 0.40 7.54
C GLY A 397 23.08 0.23 6.24
N PRO A 398 23.76 -0.13 5.13
CA PRO A 398 23.08 -0.38 3.88
C PRO A 398 22.03 -1.48 4.10
N GLN A 399 20.91 -1.35 3.41
CA GLN A 399 19.80 -2.30 3.47
C GLN A 399 19.20 -2.52 4.87
N SER A 400 19.53 -1.69 5.85
CA SER A 400 18.99 -1.73 7.21
C SER A 400 17.90 -0.67 7.39
N ILE A 401 16.96 -0.89 8.30
CA ILE A 401 15.89 0.04 8.62
C ILE A 401 16.14 0.59 10.02
N PHE A 402 16.21 1.90 10.16
CA PHE A 402 16.35 2.57 11.45
C PHE A 402 15.01 3.15 11.84
N ASP A 403 14.43 2.66 12.93
CA ASP A 403 13.05 2.96 13.33
C ASP A 403 12.97 3.49 14.76
N SER A 404 12.64 4.77 14.88
CA SER A 404 12.54 5.49 16.15
C SER A 404 11.08 5.84 16.42
N ARG A 405 10.33 4.92 17.02
CA ARG A 405 8.85 4.93 17.04
C ARG A 405 8.25 6.25 17.55
N TRP A 406 8.85 6.84 18.58
CA TRP A 406 8.32 8.01 19.30
C TRP A 406 9.24 9.25 19.27
N THR A 407 10.41 9.11 18.65
CA THR A 407 11.57 9.97 18.88
C THR A 407 12.28 10.28 17.56
N ARG A 408 13.50 10.83 17.65
CA ARG A 408 14.29 11.28 16.51
C ARG A 408 15.38 10.28 16.11
N VAL A 409 15.49 10.03 14.81
CA VAL A 409 16.68 9.47 14.17
C VAL A 409 17.58 10.61 13.70
N LEU A 410 18.85 10.61 14.12
CA LEU A 410 19.85 11.58 13.70
C LEU A 410 20.95 10.89 12.89
N ILE A 411 21.20 11.39 11.68
CA ILE A 411 22.27 10.95 10.81
C ILE A 411 23.26 12.10 10.58
N SER A 412 24.50 11.92 10.99
CA SER A 412 25.57 12.92 10.93
C SER A 412 26.83 12.33 10.28
N ASN A 413 27.34 12.95 9.21
CA ASN A 413 28.59 12.51 8.55
C ASN A 413 28.65 11.00 8.23
N SER A 414 27.52 10.35 7.92
CA SER A 414 27.42 8.89 7.78
C SER A 414 27.77 8.40 6.38
N GLY A 415 27.90 7.07 6.24
CA GLY A 415 27.98 6.38 4.95
C GLY A 415 26.59 6.02 4.38
N GLN A 416 26.53 4.93 3.59
CA GLN A 416 25.29 4.41 3.03
C GLN A 416 24.32 3.93 4.12
N ILE A 417 23.05 4.35 4.01
CA ILE A 417 21.98 4.03 4.95
C ILE A 417 20.85 3.34 4.17
N GLY A 418 20.18 2.36 4.77
CA GLY A 418 18.91 1.85 4.25
C GLY A 418 17.76 2.79 4.61
N ALA A 419 16.60 2.28 5.02
CA ALA A 419 15.42 3.12 5.26
C ALA A 419 15.46 3.84 6.63
N LEU A 420 14.83 5.00 6.71
CA LEU A 420 14.68 5.77 7.94
C LEU A 420 13.21 5.92 8.31
N VAL A 421 12.90 5.62 9.57
CA VAL A 421 11.57 5.72 10.15
C VAL A 421 11.71 6.40 11.51
N GLY A 422 10.89 7.41 11.78
CA GLY A 422 10.82 7.94 13.14
C GLY A 422 9.87 9.12 13.27
N GLN A 423 9.57 9.57 14.50
CA GLN A 423 8.74 10.77 14.65
C GLN A 423 9.41 11.99 14.02
N THR A 424 10.73 12.09 14.21
CA THR A 424 11.55 13.04 13.47
C THR A 424 12.72 12.33 12.80
N VAL A 425 13.07 12.73 11.58
CA VAL A 425 14.34 12.35 10.95
C VAL A 425 15.17 13.60 10.71
N GLU A 426 16.42 13.59 11.18
CA GLU A 426 17.36 14.70 11.00
C GLU A 426 18.62 14.23 10.29
N LEU A 427 19.00 14.93 9.23
CA LEU A 427 20.19 14.67 8.41
C LEU A 427 21.12 15.89 8.45
N ARG A 428 22.36 15.69 8.92
CA ARG A 428 23.36 16.76 9.07
C ARG A 428 24.69 16.36 8.43
N ASN A 429 25.29 17.26 7.65
CA ASN A 429 26.65 17.08 7.10
C ASN A 429 26.86 15.73 6.36
N SER A 430 25.80 15.03 5.96
CA SER A 430 25.92 13.69 5.38
C SER A 430 26.31 13.79 3.91
N GLY A 431 27.34 13.05 3.50
CA GLY A 431 27.61 12.79 2.10
C GLY A 431 26.50 11.89 1.57
N THR A 432 25.79 12.33 0.52
CA THR A 432 24.87 11.56 -0.33
C THR A 432 24.31 10.26 0.28
N ILE A 433 23.13 10.33 0.90
CA ILE A 433 22.43 9.14 1.39
C ILE A 433 21.78 8.44 0.20
N THR A 434 22.26 7.24 -0.08
CA THR A 434 21.69 6.33 -1.09
C THR A 434 20.97 5.22 -0.37
N PHE A 435 19.66 5.11 -0.61
CA PHE A 435 18.80 4.14 0.05
C PHE A 435 18.85 2.80 -0.70
N GLY A 436 19.16 1.73 0.03
CA GLY A 436 19.18 0.36 -0.50
C GLY A 436 17.93 -0.48 -0.17
N THR A 437 17.04 0.03 0.68
CA THR A 437 15.82 -0.63 1.15
C THR A 437 14.76 0.41 1.46
N THR A 438 13.49 0.03 1.34
CA THR A 438 12.33 0.86 1.67
C THR A 438 11.66 0.37 2.95
N ALA A 439 11.05 1.29 3.70
CA ALA A 439 10.19 0.98 4.82
C ALA A 439 8.76 0.75 4.29
N PRO A 440 8.10 -0.37 4.63
CA PRO A 440 6.71 -0.59 4.27
C PRO A 440 5.81 0.28 5.15
N THR A 441 5.08 1.22 4.57
CA THR A 441 3.92 1.84 5.23
C THR A 441 2.65 1.08 4.87
N GLU A 442 1.60 1.27 5.66
CA GLU A 442 0.25 0.89 5.24
C GLU A 442 -0.17 1.82 4.08
N GLY A 443 0.27 1.50 2.88
CA GLY A 443 -0.13 2.20 1.67
C GLY A 443 -1.45 1.69 1.14
N SER A 444 -2.16 2.54 0.41
CA SER A 444 -3.32 2.11 -0.36
C SER A 444 -2.87 1.10 -1.42
N THR A 445 -3.46 -0.10 -1.36
CA THR A 445 -3.33 -1.09 -2.43
C THR A 445 -4.36 -0.72 -3.48
N PHE A 446 -3.91 -0.26 -4.64
CA PHE A 446 -4.78 -0.06 -5.79
C PHE A 446 -4.83 -1.34 -6.59
N TRP A 447 -6.02 -1.82 -6.89
CA TRP A 447 -6.22 -3.01 -7.71
C TRP A 447 -6.36 -2.61 -9.17
N ILE A 448 -5.48 -3.14 -10.03
CA ILE A 448 -5.57 -2.99 -11.48
C ILE A 448 -6.03 -4.29 -12.12
N ILE A 449 -6.74 -4.18 -13.24
CA ILE A 449 -7.19 -5.33 -14.02
C ILE A 449 -6.00 -5.91 -14.78
N ASN A 450 -5.67 -7.17 -14.50
CA ASN A 450 -4.61 -7.93 -15.16
C ASN A 450 -5.17 -8.91 -16.20
N GLY A 451 -6.39 -9.40 -16.01
CA GLY A 451 -7.04 -10.33 -16.93
C GLY A 451 -8.55 -10.22 -16.90
N TYR A 452 -9.19 -10.45 -18.05
CA TYR A 452 -10.64 -10.44 -18.22
C TYR A 452 -11.09 -11.71 -18.97
N ARG A 453 -12.01 -12.46 -18.39
CA ARG A 453 -12.55 -13.70 -18.97
C ARG A 453 -14.07 -13.68 -18.89
N ARG A 454 -14.73 -14.10 -19.97
CA ARG A 454 -16.19 -14.14 -20.07
C ARG A 454 -16.66 -15.56 -20.39
N SER A 455 -17.64 -16.05 -19.64
CA SER A 455 -18.35 -17.30 -19.91
C SER A 455 -19.84 -17.02 -20.08
N PHE A 456 -20.48 -17.80 -20.95
CA PHE A 456 -21.91 -17.74 -21.18
C PHE A 456 -22.51 -19.07 -20.75
N ASP A 457 -23.44 -18.99 -19.81
CA ASP A 457 -24.13 -20.15 -19.24
C ASP A 457 -25.62 -20.08 -19.58
#